data_AF-A0A2V9ABM6-F1
#
_entry.id   AF-A0A2V9ABM6-F1
#
_cell.length_a   1.000
_cell.length_b   1.000
_cell.length_c   1.000
_cell.angle_alpha   90.00
_cell.angle_beta   90.00
_cell.angle_gamma   90.00
#
_symmetry.space_group_name_H-M   'P 1'
#
loop_
_entity.id
_entity.type
_entity.pdbx_description
1 polymer ?
#
loop_
_entity_poly.entity_id
_entity_poly.type
_entity_poly.pdbx_seq_one_letter_code
_entity_poly.pdbx_strand_id
1 'polypeptide(L)'
;MERRAYEREHGHVNAGELFRLVVDHTQFAWLHNISEFVVRIDESLVAKEPITPEYTKVAFSLARKMFVPTESGDAFQKKYFDAIQNDPAVVIEHAELARLFNNEPTDSPSA
;
A
#
# COMPACT_ATOMS: atom_id res chain seq x y z
N MET A 1 -12.02 0.61 5.97
CA MET A 1 -13.16 0.94 5.09
C MET A 1 -13.81 -0.28 4.43
N GLU A 2 -13.04 -1.15 3.76
CA GLU A 2 -13.58 -2.26 2.95
C GLU A 2 -14.51 -3.21 3.71
N ARG A 3 -14.07 -3.71 4.87
CA ARG A 3 -14.93 -4.53 5.73
C ARG A 3 -16.25 -3.84 6.06
N ARG A 4 -16.20 -2.56 6.47
CA ARG A 4 -17.41 -1.80 6.80
C ARG A 4 -18.31 -1.60 5.58
N ALA A 5 -17.73 -1.40 4.39
CA ALA A 5 -18.50 -1.28 3.15
C ALA A 5 -19.19 -2.59 2.79
N TYR A 6 -18.44 -3.70 2.82
CA TYR A 6 -18.97 -5.03 2.55
C TYR A 6 -20.07 -5.42 3.56
N GLU A 7 -19.85 -5.17 4.86
CA GLU A 7 -20.80 -5.52 5.91
C GLU A 7 -22.11 -4.72 5.85
N ARG A 8 -22.09 -3.49 5.32
CA ARG A 8 -23.32 -2.71 5.09
C ARG A 8 -24.22 -3.34 4.03
N GLU A 9 -23.62 -3.98 3.03
CA GLU A 9 -24.35 -4.56 1.89
C GLU A 9 -24.70 -6.04 2.12
N HIS A 10 -23.84 -6.80 2.80
CA HIS A 10 -23.92 -8.26 2.91
C HIS A 10 -24.16 -8.77 4.33
N GLY A 11 -24.17 -7.89 5.33
CA GLY A 11 -24.26 -8.25 6.75
C GLY A 11 -22.90 -8.53 7.40
N HIS A 12 -22.91 -8.78 8.70
CA HIS A 12 -21.69 -8.94 9.49
C HIS A 12 -20.85 -10.15 9.04
N VAL A 13 -19.53 -9.99 9.00
CA VAL A 13 -18.60 -11.08 8.68
C VAL A 13 -17.71 -11.41 9.87
N ASN A 14 -17.50 -12.70 10.11
CA ASN A 14 -16.54 -13.16 11.12
C ASN A 14 -15.10 -13.14 10.57
N ALA A 15 -14.11 -13.42 11.43
CA ALA A 15 -12.71 -13.38 11.05
C ALA A 15 -12.32 -14.37 9.94
N GLY A 16 -12.86 -15.59 9.96
CA GLY A 16 -12.56 -16.61 8.94
C GLY A 16 -13.24 -16.33 7.60
N GLU A 17 -14.40 -15.69 7.61
CA GLU A 17 -15.07 -15.17 6.40
C GLU A 17 -14.32 -13.98 5.82
N LEU A 18 -13.92 -13.03 6.67
CA LEU A 18 -13.13 -11.88 6.24
C LEU A 18 -11.81 -12.33 5.60
N PHE A 19 -11.14 -13.33 6.16
CA PHE A 19 -9.93 -13.89 5.56
C PHE A 19 -10.19 -14.43 4.15
N ARG A 20 -11.24 -15.24 3.97
CA ARG A 20 -11.62 -15.73 2.63
C ARG A 20 -11.96 -14.59 1.66
N LEU A 21 -12.64 -13.56 2.13
CA LEU A 21 -12.95 -12.38 1.30
C LEU A 21 -11.67 -11.65 0.88
N VAL A 22 -10.72 -11.47 1.80
CA VAL A 22 -9.44 -10.84 1.47
C VAL A 22 -8.74 -11.62 0.37
N VAL A 23 -8.71 -12.97 0.47
CA VAL A 23 -8.01 -13.84 -0.49
C VAL A 23 -8.72 -13.92 -1.84
N ASP A 24 -10.04 -14.12 -1.86
CA ASP A 24 -10.76 -14.56 -3.06
C ASP A 24 -11.65 -13.48 -3.70
N HIS A 25 -11.98 -12.40 -2.97
CA HIS A 25 -13.00 -11.45 -3.42
C HIS A 25 -12.40 -10.21 -4.08
N THR A 26 -12.89 -9.87 -5.28
CA THR A 26 -12.37 -8.77 -6.12
C THR A 26 -12.36 -7.41 -5.43
N GLN A 27 -13.34 -7.14 -4.56
CA GLN A 27 -13.37 -5.91 -3.74
C GLN A 27 -12.11 -5.74 -2.89
N PHE A 28 -11.54 -6.83 -2.38
CA PHE A 28 -10.38 -6.82 -1.49
C PHE A 28 -9.05 -7.04 -2.22
N ALA A 29 -9.08 -7.35 -3.53
CA ALA A 29 -7.89 -7.71 -4.30
C ALA A 29 -6.79 -6.64 -4.27
N TRP A 30 -7.14 -5.36 -4.13
CA TRP A 30 -6.16 -4.27 -4.02
C TRP A 30 -5.32 -4.33 -2.73
N LEU A 31 -5.80 -5.00 -1.67
CA LEU A 31 -5.04 -5.18 -0.43
C LEU A 31 -3.86 -6.13 -0.62
N HIS A 32 -3.93 -7.05 -1.59
CA HIS A 32 -2.82 -7.96 -1.91
C HIS A 32 -1.55 -7.21 -2.28
N ASN A 33 -1.65 -6.12 -3.03
CA ASN A 33 -0.49 -5.30 -3.39
C ASN A 33 0.23 -4.76 -2.14
N ILE A 34 -0.52 -4.39 -1.09
CA ILE A 34 0.07 -3.94 0.18
C ILE A 34 0.73 -5.11 0.89
N SER A 35 0.03 -6.25 0.99
CA SER A 35 0.56 -7.45 1.63
C SER A 35 1.84 -7.94 0.96
N GLU A 36 1.90 -8.00 -0.36
CA GLU A 36 3.09 -8.37 -1.13
C GLU A 36 4.25 -7.40 -0.88
N PHE A 37 3.95 -6.09 -0.84
CA PHE A 37 4.97 -5.09 -0.57
C PHE A 37 5.56 -5.23 0.85
N VAL A 38 4.72 -5.44 1.87
CA VAL A 38 5.16 -5.67 3.24
C VAL A 38 5.96 -6.96 3.35
N VAL A 39 5.47 -8.06 2.77
CA VAL A 39 6.20 -9.35 2.76
C VAL A 39 7.58 -9.18 2.13
N ARG A 40 7.69 -8.46 1.01
CA ARG A 40 8.99 -8.18 0.39
C ARG A 40 9.95 -7.44 1.33
N ILE A 41 9.45 -6.45 2.09
CA ILE A 41 10.26 -5.74 3.08
C ILE A 41 10.70 -6.71 4.19
N ASP A 42 9.76 -7.46 4.75
CA ASP A 42 10.03 -8.40 5.85
C ASP A 42 11.05 -9.48 5.44
N GLU A 43 10.90 -10.05 4.25
CA GLU A 43 11.85 -11.01 3.69
C GLU A 43 13.25 -10.41 3.58
N SER A 44 13.36 -9.14 3.18
CA SER A 44 14.63 -8.43 3.08
C SER A 44 15.27 -8.16 4.44
N LEU A 45 14.47 -7.91 5.46
CA LEU A 45 14.93 -7.69 6.83
C LEU A 45 15.40 -8.97 7.52
N VAL A 46 14.82 -10.12 7.15
CA VAL A 46 15.16 -11.44 7.70
C VAL A 46 16.26 -12.15 6.90
N ALA A 47 16.53 -11.70 5.67
CA ALA A 47 17.60 -12.21 4.83
C ALA A 47 18.98 -12.11 5.52
N LYS A 48 19.88 -13.05 5.19
CA LYS A 48 21.25 -13.04 5.72
C LYS A 48 22.15 -12.07 4.97
N GLU A 49 21.78 -11.76 3.73
CA GLU A 49 22.45 -10.80 2.88
C GLU A 49 22.29 -9.38 3.43
N PRO A 50 23.38 -8.58 3.49
CA PRO A 50 23.27 -7.18 3.88
C PRO A 50 22.36 -6.40 2.93
N ILE A 51 21.47 -5.58 3.49
CA ILE A 51 20.67 -4.65 2.70
C ILE A 51 21.60 -3.59 2.10
N THR A 52 21.66 -3.55 0.77
CA THR A 52 22.50 -2.58 0.05
C THR A 52 21.76 -1.24 -0.09
N PRO A 53 22.49 -0.11 -0.17
CA PRO A 53 21.87 1.19 -0.44
C PRO A 53 21.03 1.19 -1.73
N GLU A 54 21.47 0.46 -2.76
CA GLU A 54 20.74 0.32 -4.02
C GLU A 54 19.40 -0.40 -3.84
N TYR A 55 19.36 -1.46 -3.04
CA TYR A 55 18.11 -2.15 -2.71
C TYR A 55 17.11 -1.22 -2.04
N THR A 56 17.57 -0.45 -1.05
CA THR A 56 16.76 0.54 -0.34
C THR A 56 16.18 1.57 -1.31
N LYS A 57 16.99 2.15 -2.20
CA LYS A 57 16.52 3.09 -3.22
C LYS A 57 15.44 2.49 -4.12
N VAL A 58 15.63 1.25 -4.57
CA VAL A 58 14.64 0.53 -5.40
C VAL A 58 13.33 0.31 -4.64
N ALA A 59 13.41 -0.09 -3.36
CA ALA A 59 12.24 -0.30 -2.52
C ALA A 59 11.45 1.00 -2.31
N PHE A 60 12.13 2.12 -2.01
CA PHE A 60 11.50 3.43 -1.90
C PHE A 60 10.89 3.92 -3.22
N SER A 61 11.57 3.72 -4.34
CA SER A 61 11.04 4.06 -5.67
C SER A 61 9.78 3.28 -6.00
N LEU A 62 9.73 1.99 -5.67
CA LEU A 62 8.54 1.16 -5.83
C LEU A 62 7.40 1.64 -4.92
N ALA A 63 7.67 1.91 -3.65
CA ALA A 63 6.69 2.45 -2.71
C ALA A 63 6.10 3.77 -3.22
N ARG A 64 6.95 4.69 -3.66
CA ARG A 64 6.53 5.99 -4.19
C ARG A 64 5.61 5.84 -5.39
N LYS A 65 5.92 4.93 -6.33
CA LYS A 65 5.08 4.66 -7.50
C LYS A 65 3.73 4.04 -7.11
N MET A 66 3.73 3.10 -6.16
CA MET A 66 2.53 2.41 -5.72
C MET A 66 1.56 3.36 -5.01
N PHE A 67 2.05 4.21 -4.10
CA PHE A 67 1.23 5.10 -3.29
C PHE A 67 0.99 6.49 -3.93
N VAL A 68 1.07 6.60 -5.26
CA VAL A 68 0.62 7.81 -5.96
C VAL A 68 -0.91 7.83 -5.99
N PRO A 69 -1.58 8.80 -5.35
CA PRO A 69 -3.03 8.94 -5.47
C PRO A 69 -3.38 9.45 -6.87
N THR A 70 -4.08 8.64 -7.66
CA THR A 70 -4.51 9.03 -9.02
C THR A 70 -5.78 8.31 -9.44
N GLU A 71 -6.68 9.04 -10.09
CA GLU A 71 -7.92 8.53 -10.69
C GLU A 71 -7.66 7.72 -11.97
N SER A 72 -6.52 7.93 -12.63
CA SER A 72 -6.19 7.31 -13.92
C SER A 72 -5.15 6.19 -13.83
N GLY A 73 -4.78 5.79 -12.61
CA GLY A 73 -3.76 4.77 -12.36
C GLY A 73 -4.24 3.33 -12.50
N ASP A 74 -3.44 2.43 -11.95
CA ASP A 74 -3.81 1.02 -11.78
C ASP A 74 -4.95 0.84 -10.75
N ALA A 75 -5.39 -0.41 -10.57
CA ALA A 75 -6.49 -0.73 -9.67
C ALA A 75 -6.20 -0.34 -8.21
N PHE A 76 -4.94 -0.44 -7.77
CA PHE A 76 -4.54 -0.05 -6.42
C PHE A 76 -4.58 1.47 -6.28
N GLN A 77 -3.95 2.20 -7.20
CA GLN A 77 -3.85 3.65 -7.14
C GLN A 77 -5.23 4.33 -7.14
N LYS A 78 -6.18 3.79 -7.92
CA LYS A 78 -7.58 4.25 -7.92
C LYS A 78 -8.27 3.99 -6.58
N LYS A 79 -8.14 2.78 -6.03
CA LYS A 79 -8.70 2.44 -4.72
C LYS A 79 -8.07 3.25 -3.59
N TYR A 80 -6.78 3.50 -3.67
CA TYR A 80 -6.05 4.32 -2.71
C TYR A 80 -6.47 5.80 -2.80
N PHE A 81 -6.68 6.31 -4.01
CA PHE A 81 -7.26 7.63 -4.23
C PHE A 81 -8.65 7.74 -3.57
N ASP A 82 -9.55 6.79 -3.85
CA ASP A 82 -10.88 6.75 -3.23
C ASP A 82 -10.79 6.68 -1.69
N ALA A 83 -9.86 5.89 -1.16
CA ALA A 83 -9.63 5.77 0.28
C ALA A 83 -9.23 7.11 0.93
N ILE A 84 -8.36 7.88 0.28
CA ILE A 84 -7.96 9.22 0.73
C ILE A 84 -9.17 10.17 0.75
N GLN A 85 -10.06 10.12 -0.25
CA GLN A 85 -11.23 10.98 -0.30
C GLN A 85 -12.29 10.64 0.76
N ASN A 86 -12.40 9.36 1.14
CA ASN A 86 -13.51 8.86 1.96
C ASN A 86 -13.17 8.69 3.46
N ASP A 87 -11.89 8.68 3.85
CA ASP A 87 -11.49 8.46 5.24
C ASP A 87 -10.37 9.43 5.66
N PRO A 88 -10.67 10.40 6.55
CA PRO A 88 -9.69 11.37 7.05
C PRO A 88 -8.45 10.72 7.69
N ALA A 89 -8.57 9.50 8.26
CA ALA A 89 -7.41 8.82 8.82
C ALA A 89 -6.38 8.49 7.72
N VAL A 90 -6.83 8.10 6.53
CA VAL A 90 -5.95 7.79 5.39
C VAL A 90 -5.22 9.03 4.90
N VAL A 91 -5.85 10.21 4.98
CA VAL A 91 -5.19 11.49 4.64
C VAL A 91 -3.99 11.77 5.55
N ILE A 92 -4.15 11.53 6.86
CA ILE A 92 -3.09 11.74 7.86
C ILE A 92 -1.93 10.79 7.59
N GLU A 93 -2.22 9.49 7.41
CA GLU A 93 -1.19 8.49 7.11
C GLU A 93 -0.49 8.76 5.76
N HIS A 94 -1.23 9.22 4.75
CA HIS A 94 -0.65 9.61 3.47
C HIS A 94 0.30 10.82 3.62
N ALA A 95 -0.04 11.80 4.47
CA ALA A 95 0.82 12.95 4.72
C ALA A 95 2.15 12.54 5.37
N GLU A 96 2.13 11.60 6.31
CA GLU A 96 3.34 11.04 6.91
C GLU A 96 4.16 10.24 5.89
N LEU A 97 3.51 9.45 5.03
CA LEU A 97 4.17 8.74 3.94
C LEU A 97 4.84 9.71 2.95
N ALA A 98 4.16 10.79 2.57
CA ALA A 98 4.70 11.82 1.69
C ALA A 98 5.92 12.54 2.31
N ARG A 99 5.87 12.82 3.62
CA ARG A 99 7.02 13.37 4.37
C ARG A 99 8.19 12.40 4.36
N LEU A 100 7.96 11.11 4.60
CA LEU A 100 8.99 10.09 4.54
C LEU A 100 9.68 10.06 3.16
N PHE A 101 8.89 10.10 2.08
CA PHE A 101 9.44 10.12 0.72
C PHE A 101 10.21 11.39 0.39
N ASN A 102 9.84 12.53 0.95
CA ASN A 102 10.55 13.80 0.72
C ASN A 102 11.85 13.93 1.55
N ASN A 103 11.96 13.19 2.66
CA ASN A 103 13.13 13.22 3.55
C ASN A 103 14.23 12.23 3.11
N GLU A 104 13.97 11.36 2.14
CA GLU A 104 15.02 10.60 1.45
C GLU A 104 15.60 11.45 0.29
N PRO A 105 16.93 11.55 0.13
CA PRO A 105 17.51 12.33 -0.97
C PRO A 105 17.01 11.78 -2.30
N THR A 106 16.36 12.63 -3.09
CA THR A 106 16.16 12.36 -4.51
C THR A 106 17.54 12.40 -5.14
N ASP A 107 18.02 11.29 -5.72
CA ASP A 107 19.25 11.30 -6.51
C ASP A 107 19.12 12.43 -7.55
N SER A 108 19.91 13.49 -7.39
CA SER A 108 20.17 14.46 -8.45
C SER A 108 20.74 13.69 -9.64
N PRO A 109 20.23 13.88 -10.87
CA PRO A 109 20.85 13.28 -12.04
C PRO A 109 22.25 13.90 -12.18
N SER A 110 23.27 13.08 -12.04
CA SER A 110 24.65 13.43 -12.38
C SER A 110 24.68 13.83 -13.86
N ALA A 111 24.84 15.13 -14.12
CA ALA A 111 25.23 15.68 -15.42
C ALA A 111 26.72 16.01 -15.40
#